data_AF-A0A2K3MVT0-F1
#
_entry.id   AF-A0A2K3MVT0-F1
#
_cell.length_a   1.000
_cell.length_b   1.000
_cell.length_c   1.000
_cell.angle_alpha   90.00
_cell.angle_beta   90.00
_cell.angle_gamma   90.00
#
_symmetry.space_group_name_H-M   'P 1'
#
loop_
_entity.id
_entity.type
_entity.pdbx_description
1 polymer ?
#
loop_
_entity_poly.entity_id
_entity_poly.type
_entity_poly.pdbx_seq_one_letter_code
_entity_poly.pdbx_strand_id
1 'polypeptide(L)'
;MSVMIKCQGWWTNTLYDLIQTELNKGADKRKGIPVAIEGPYGPAALDFLKYDSVLMVAGGSGITPFLSILAEIDSTTNRNKFPSRIELVHVIKRAQDICLLHSIAHLLVNQTSEKFHLKLKLFVTQETQPGMGITELLNDTLIAIVLRWRRLKKGVRPTSQTEIKPLDLSSAETKNALEEHEVHFGGRPNFKDILGKFKNETSGSNVGVLVCGPESMKESVAAACQQESECSKLS
;
A
#
# COMPACT_ATOMS: atom_id res chain seq x y z
N MET A 1 12.53 11.51 3.60
CA MET A 1 11.15 11.87 3.19
C MET A 1 10.94 11.36 1.77
N SER A 2 9.89 10.59 1.55
CA SER A 2 9.47 10.12 0.21
C SER A 2 8.09 10.69 -0.09
N VAL A 3 7.84 11.06 -1.35
CA VAL A 3 6.55 11.60 -1.81
C VAL A 3 6.08 10.78 -3.01
N MET A 4 4.85 10.29 -2.97
CA MET A 4 4.22 9.59 -4.10
C MET A 4 3.20 10.52 -4.75
N ILE A 5 3.41 10.82 -6.03
CA ILE A 5 2.55 11.72 -6.80
C ILE A 5 1.91 10.94 -7.93
N LYS A 6 0.57 10.82 -7.92
CA LYS A 6 -0.17 10.21 -9.03
C LYS A 6 -0.46 11.26 -10.09
N CYS A 7 -0.13 10.95 -11.34
CA CYS A 7 -0.43 11.79 -12.49
C CYS A 7 -1.94 11.81 -12.77
N GLN A 8 -2.61 12.91 -12.39
CA GLN A 8 -4.07 13.08 -12.51
C GLN A 8 -4.50 14.39 -13.16
N GLY A 9 -3.60 15.36 -13.28
CA GLY A 9 -3.90 16.66 -13.86
C GLY A 9 -2.69 17.29 -14.53
N TRP A 10 -2.93 18.41 -15.19
CA TRP A 10 -1.93 19.18 -15.93
C TRP A 10 -0.65 19.41 -15.12
N TRP A 11 -0.74 19.93 -13.90
CA TRP A 11 0.43 20.18 -13.05
C TRP A 11 1.24 18.91 -12.74
N THR A 12 0.57 17.82 -12.33
CA THR A 12 1.25 16.55 -12.04
C THR A 12 1.88 15.91 -13.28
N ASN A 13 1.26 16.09 -14.45
CA ASN A 13 1.79 15.62 -15.72
C ASN A 13 3.01 16.44 -16.13
N THR A 14 2.95 17.77 -16.02
CA THR A 14 4.09 18.65 -16.27
C THR A 14 5.26 18.36 -15.35
N LEU A 15 5.01 18.12 -14.05
CA LEU A 15 6.04 17.71 -13.12
C LEU A 15 6.66 16.37 -13.54
N TYR A 16 5.83 15.40 -13.93
CA TYR A 16 6.29 14.11 -14.43
C TYR A 16 7.17 14.27 -15.69
N ASP A 17 6.74 15.07 -16.66
CA ASP A 17 7.50 15.33 -17.89
C ASP A 17 8.83 16.06 -17.59
N LEU A 18 8.83 16.99 -16.64
CA LEU A 18 10.04 17.68 -16.18
C LEU A 18 11.03 16.71 -15.53
N ILE A 19 10.56 15.85 -14.62
CA ILE A 19 11.37 14.79 -14.01
C ILE A 19 11.92 13.86 -15.08
N GLN A 20 11.09 13.44 -16.02
CA GLN A 20 11.50 12.55 -17.11
C GLN A 20 12.56 13.20 -18.00
N THR A 21 12.41 14.49 -18.30
CA THR A 21 13.37 15.27 -19.09
C THR A 21 14.72 15.38 -18.40
N GLU A 22 14.75 15.63 -17.09
CA GLU A 22 15.99 15.66 -16.31
C GLU A 22 16.66 14.28 -16.22
N LEU A 23 15.87 13.22 -16.01
CA LEU A 23 16.40 11.84 -15.95
C LEU A 23 17.05 11.39 -17.27
N ASN A 24 16.53 11.88 -18.40
CA ASN A 24 17.04 11.59 -19.73
C ASN A 24 18.34 12.34 -20.06
N LYS A 25 18.75 13.33 -19.25
CA LYS A 25 20.08 13.96 -19.40
C LYS A 25 21.17 13.01 -18.90
N GLY A 26 22.34 13.08 -19.56
CA GLY A 26 23.56 12.40 -19.11
C GLY A 26 23.89 12.76 -17.66
N ALA A 27 24.47 11.83 -16.90
CA ALA A 27 24.70 11.98 -15.45
C ALA A 27 25.47 13.26 -15.08
N ASP A 28 26.32 13.72 -15.99
CA ASP A 28 27.12 14.95 -15.99
C ASP A 28 26.30 16.24 -16.17
N LYS A 29 25.07 16.17 -16.70
CA LYS A 29 24.21 17.33 -17.02
C LYS A 29 22.90 17.38 -16.23
N ARG A 30 22.67 16.42 -15.32
CA ARG A 30 21.47 16.40 -14.48
C ARG A 30 21.55 17.54 -13.48
N LYS A 31 20.53 18.39 -13.47
CA LYS A 31 20.33 19.38 -12.40
C LYS A 31 19.27 18.85 -11.44
N GLY A 32 19.48 19.05 -10.14
CA GLY A 32 18.44 18.80 -9.15
C GLY A 32 17.24 19.72 -9.42
N ILE A 33 16.03 19.19 -9.23
CA ILE A 33 14.81 19.99 -9.31
C ILE A 33 14.65 20.65 -7.93
N PRO A 34 14.73 22.00 -7.83
CA PRO A 34 14.52 22.66 -6.56
C PRO A 34 13.05 22.50 -6.15
N VAL A 35 12.83 22.04 -4.92
CA VAL A 35 11.49 21.82 -4.36
C VAL A 35 11.41 22.57 -3.04
N ALA A 36 10.34 23.35 -2.88
CA ALA A 36 9.95 23.93 -1.60
C ALA A 36 8.91 23.01 -0.94
N ILE A 37 9.04 22.79 0.36
CA ILE A 37 8.14 21.93 1.13
C ILE A 37 7.55 22.79 2.25
N GLU A 38 6.23 22.80 2.35
CA GLU A 38 5.49 23.42 3.44
C GLU A 38 4.73 22.32 4.19
N GLY A 39 4.75 22.34 5.52
CA GLY A 39 4.11 21.34 6.36
C GLY A 39 4.89 20.98 7.63
N PRO A 40 4.41 20.00 8.41
CA PRO A 40 3.32 19.06 8.08
C PRO A 40 1.91 19.66 8.24
N TYR A 41 0.99 19.24 7.36
CA TYR A 41 -0.44 19.50 7.51
C TYR A 41 -1.15 18.19 7.82
N GLY A 42 -1.60 18.03 9.06
CA GLY A 42 -2.23 16.82 9.56
C GLY A 42 -2.24 16.81 11.08
N PRO A 43 -3.02 15.93 11.71
CA PRO A 43 -2.99 15.78 13.15
C PRO A 43 -1.58 15.37 13.61
N ALA A 44 -1.06 16.03 14.65
CA ALA A 44 0.30 15.84 15.15
C ALA A 44 0.58 14.41 15.67
N ALA A 45 -0.48 13.68 16.02
CA ALA A 45 -0.43 12.25 16.31
C ALA A 45 -1.75 11.63 15.85
N LEU A 46 -1.68 10.53 15.11
CA LEU A 46 -2.83 9.63 15.04
C LEU A 46 -2.83 8.77 16.30
N ASP A 47 -3.96 8.70 16.97
CA ASP A 47 -4.18 7.89 18.17
C ASP A 47 -4.26 6.37 17.89
N PHE A 48 -3.73 5.88 16.76
CA PHE A 48 -3.80 4.46 16.39
C PHE A 48 -3.05 3.54 17.37
N LEU A 49 -2.12 4.10 18.14
CA LEU A 49 -1.37 3.40 19.20
C LEU A 49 -2.26 2.96 20.38
N LYS A 50 -3.50 3.46 20.48
CA LYS A 50 -4.44 3.08 21.55
C LYS A 50 -5.15 1.75 21.30
N TYR A 51 -5.03 1.21 20.09
CA TYR A 51 -5.73 0.01 19.68
C TYR A 51 -4.76 -1.17 19.58
N ASP A 52 -5.19 -2.33 20.06
CA ASP A 52 -4.40 -3.57 19.95
C ASP A 52 -4.46 -4.13 18.53
N SER A 53 -5.53 -3.79 17.80
CA SER A 53 -5.77 -4.26 16.43
C SER A 53 -6.31 -3.16 15.56
N VAL A 54 -5.79 -3.06 14.35
CA VAL A 54 -6.06 -1.94 13.45
C VAL A 54 -6.45 -2.42 12.07
N LEU A 55 -7.62 -1.96 11.58
CA LEU A 55 -8.08 -2.13 10.22
C LEU A 55 -7.86 -0.83 9.43
N MET A 56 -6.98 -0.87 8.42
CA MET A 56 -6.70 0.25 7.53
C MET A 56 -7.39 0.02 6.18
N VAL A 57 -8.22 0.95 5.74
CA VAL A 57 -8.96 0.85 4.47
C VAL A 57 -8.55 1.98 3.53
N ALA A 58 -7.87 1.64 2.44
CA ALA A 58 -7.35 2.58 1.45
C ALA A 58 -7.98 2.44 0.07
N GLY A 59 -8.49 3.54 -0.48
CA GLY A 59 -8.98 3.63 -1.85
C GLY A 59 -8.04 4.41 -2.75
N GLY A 60 -7.55 3.79 -3.83
CA GLY A 60 -6.69 4.44 -4.83
C GLY A 60 -5.40 5.01 -4.21
N SER A 61 -5.09 6.29 -4.46
CA SER A 61 -3.90 6.93 -3.85
C SER A 61 -4.01 7.14 -2.33
N GLY A 62 -5.19 6.90 -1.72
CA GLY A 62 -5.40 6.99 -0.27
C GLY A 62 -4.60 5.96 0.56
N ILE A 63 -3.84 5.06 -0.08
CA ILE A 63 -2.93 4.15 0.61
C ILE A 63 -1.70 4.84 1.20
N THR A 64 -1.25 5.95 0.61
CA THR A 64 -0.01 6.63 1.00
C THR A 64 0.12 6.91 2.51
N PRO A 65 -0.88 7.47 3.22
CA PRO A 65 -0.76 7.66 4.68
C PRO A 65 -0.52 6.36 5.44
N PHE A 66 -1.13 5.24 5.01
CA PHE A 66 -0.92 3.93 5.65
C PHE A 66 0.46 3.35 5.35
N LEU A 67 1.02 3.60 4.17
CA LEU A 67 2.41 3.20 3.87
C LEU A 67 3.39 3.91 4.81
N SER A 68 3.15 5.18 5.13
CA SER A 68 3.95 5.92 6.11
C SER A 68 3.83 5.32 7.50
N ILE A 69 2.62 4.99 7.95
CA ILE A 69 2.39 4.35 9.26
C ILE A 69 3.09 2.99 9.32
N LEU A 70 2.92 2.14 8.30
CA LEU A 70 3.55 0.81 8.26
C LEU A 70 5.08 0.90 8.26
N ALA A 71 5.67 1.87 7.54
CA ALA A 71 7.11 2.09 7.55
C ALA A 71 7.61 2.57 8.92
N GLU A 72 6.84 3.43 9.62
CA GLU A 72 7.16 3.87 10.98
C GLU A 72 7.14 2.70 11.96
N ILE A 73 6.12 1.84 11.89
CA ILE A 73 5.99 0.63 12.73
C ILE A 73 7.19 -0.31 12.51
N ASP A 74 7.58 -0.56 11.25
CA ASP A 74 8.72 -1.43 10.94
C ASP A 74 10.05 -0.87 11.49
N SER A 75 10.25 0.43 11.32
CA SER A 75 11.48 1.11 11.75
C SER A 75 11.65 1.18 13.27
N THR A 76 10.56 1.12 14.03
CA THR A 76 10.62 1.33 15.48
C THR A 76 11.05 0.08 16.24
N THR A 77 12.04 0.23 17.12
CA THR A 77 12.58 -0.88 17.95
C THR A 77 11.77 -1.15 19.23
N ASN A 78 10.97 -0.17 19.69
CA ASN A 78 10.15 -0.28 20.91
C ASN A 78 8.80 -0.96 20.64
N ARG A 79 8.66 -2.21 21.11
CA ARG A 79 7.49 -3.08 20.86
C ARG A 79 6.20 -2.67 21.58
N ASN A 80 6.28 -1.97 22.72
CA ASN A 80 5.15 -1.79 23.64
C ASN A 80 4.11 -0.72 23.25
N LYS A 81 4.16 -0.15 22.04
CA LYS A 81 3.25 0.95 21.64
C LYS A 81 2.42 0.67 20.40
N PHE A 82 2.66 -0.42 19.68
CA PHE A 82 2.04 -0.67 18.37
C PHE A 82 1.04 -1.82 18.40
N PRO A 83 0.01 -1.77 17.54
CA PRO A 83 -0.96 -2.86 17.42
C PRO A 83 -0.28 -4.16 17.00
N SER A 84 -0.67 -5.25 17.65
CA SER A 84 -0.15 -6.60 17.36
C SER A 84 -0.72 -7.17 16.06
N ARG A 85 -1.92 -6.73 15.65
CA ARG A 85 -2.61 -7.18 14.42
C ARG A 85 -3.01 -5.98 13.56
N ILE A 86 -2.57 -5.98 12.32
CA ILE A 86 -2.89 -4.93 11.34
C ILE A 86 -3.47 -5.60 10.09
N GLU A 87 -4.65 -5.19 9.66
CA GLU A 87 -5.19 -5.59 8.36
C GLU A 87 -5.31 -4.36 7.45
N LEU A 88 -4.66 -4.42 6.29
CA LEU A 88 -4.72 -3.40 5.25
C LEU A 88 -5.64 -3.90 4.13
N VAL A 89 -6.78 -3.22 3.93
CA VAL A 89 -7.67 -3.40 2.79
C VAL A 89 -7.35 -2.32 1.76
N HIS A 90 -6.83 -2.71 0.61
CA HIS A 90 -6.53 -1.79 -0.47
C HIS A 90 -7.48 -1.98 -1.66
N VAL A 91 -8.23 -0.95 -2.01
CA VAL A 91 -9.19 -0.94 -3.11
C VAL A 91 -8.65 -0.09 -4.26
N ILE A 92 -8.43 -0.71 -5.41
CA ILE A 92 -7.92 -0.07 -6.62
C ILE A 92 -8.79 -0.40 -7.82
N LYS A 93 -8.77 0.49 -8.81
CA LYS A 93 -9.53 0.27 -10.04
C LYS A 93 -8.83 -0.74 -10.96
N ARG A 94 -7.51 -0.61 -11.10
CA ARG A 94 -6.68 -1.32 -12.09
C ARG A 94 -5.39 -1.84 -11.46
N ALA A 95 -4.86 -2.97 -11.94
CA ALA A 95 -3.66 -3.60 -11.38
C ALA A 95 -2.41 -2.70 -11.46
N GLN A 96 -2.34 -1.78 -12.42
CA GLN A 96 -1.24 -0.81 -12.50
C GLN A 96 -1.06 0.05 -11.24
N ASP A 97 -2.12 0.24 -10.45
CA ASP A 97 -2.09 1.07 -9.24
C ASP A 97 -1.50 0.30 -8.04
N ILE A 98 -1.24 -1.01 -8.18
CA ILE A 98 -0.53 -1.86 -7.21
C ILE A 98 0.90 -1.38 -6.97
N CYS A 99 1.49 -0.64 -7.92
CA CYS A 99 2.86 -0.13 -7.80
C CYS A 99 3.14 0.64 -6.49
N LEU A 100 2.13 1.25 -5.87
CA LEU A 100 2.27 1.93 -4.57
C LEU A 100 2.64 0.95 -3.44
N LEU A 101 2.18 -0.29 -3.50
CA LEU A 101 2.51 -1.36 -2.55
C LEU A 101 3.96 -1.83 -2.64
N HIS A 102 4.68 -1.51 -3.74
CA HIS A 102 6.07 -1.91 -3.88
C HIS A 102 6.95 -1.36 -2.74
N SER A 103 6.60 -0.18 -2.21
CA SER A 103 7.33 0.46 -1.11
C SER A 103 7.29 -0.37 0.20
N ILE A 104 6.31 -1.26 0.34
CA ILE A 104 6.15 -2.14 1.50
C ILE A 104 6.26 -3.62 1.13
N ALA A 105 6.72 -3.95 -0.09
CA ALA A 105 6.80 -5.34 -0.55
C ALA A 105 7.66 -6.22 0.39
N HIS A 106 8.72 -5.65 0.97
CA HIS A 106 9.55 -6.34 1.97
C HIS A 106 8.75 -6.70 3.23
N LEU A 107 7.81 -5.85 3.67
CA LEU A 107 6.97 -6.11 4.84
C LEU A 107 5.94 -7.22 4.59
N LEU A 108 5.45 -7.31 3.35
CA LEU A 108 4.50 -8.35 2.95
C LEU A 108 5.20 -9.73 2.84
N VAL A 109 6.44 -9.76 2.39
CA VAL A 109 7.20 -11.01 2.16
C VAL A 109 7.92 -11.49 3.42
N ASN A 110 8.55 -10.59 4.17
CA ASN A 110 9.38 -10.91 5.32
C ASN A 110 8.63 -10.66 6.64
N GLN A 111 7.53 -11.36 6.85
CA GLN A 111 6.76 -11.38 8.12
C GLN A 111 7.50 -12.11 9.26
N THR A 112 8.79 -12.40 9.10
CA THR A 112 9.63 -13.22 9.97
C THR A 112 10.16 -12.49 11.23
N SER A 113 9.64 -11.31 11.55
CA SER A 113 9.95 -10.64 12.81
C SER A 113 8.69 -10.60 13.68
N GLU A 114 8.77 -11.11 14.90
CA GLU A 114 7.72 -11.15 15.94
C GLU A 114 7.17 -9.77 16.38
N LYS A 115 7.21 -8.74 15.53
CA LYS A 115 6.87 -7.35 15.87
C LYS A 115 5.38 -7.07 15.72
N PHE A 116 4.76 -7.47 14.60
CA PHE A 116 3.34 -7.29 14.32
C PHE A 116 2.91 -8.22 13.18
N HIS A 117 1.63 -8.54 13.11
CA HIS A 117 1.04 -9.38 12.08
C HIS A 117 0.29 -8.52 11.05
N LEU A 118 0.76 -8.48 9.81
CA LEU A 118 0.17 -7.68 8.74
C LEU A 118 -0.60 -8.56 7.75
N LYS A 119 -1.91 -8.37 7.63
CA LYS A 119 -2.71 -8.99 6.57
C LYS A 119 -3.04 -7.96 5.48
N LEU A 120 -2.95 -8.35 4.21
CA LEU A 120 -3.28 -7.49 3.06
C LEU A 120 -4.44 -8.11 2.30
N LYS A 121 -5.50 -7.33 2.05
CA LYS A 121 -6.58 -7.69 1.13
C LYS A 121 -6.64 -6.67 0.02
N LEU A 122 -6.29 -7.09 -1.19
CA LEU A 122 -6.28 -6.24 -2.38
C LEU A 122 -7.55 -6.49 -3.20
N PHE A 123 -8.32 -5.44 -3.48
CA PHE A 123 -9.51 -5.49 -4.32
C PHE A 123 -9.28 -4.68 -5.60
N VAL A 124 -9.29 -5.36 -6.75
CA VAL A 124 -9.19 -4.76 -8.08
C VAL A 124 -10.57 -4.71 -8.72
N THR A 125 -11.18 -3.52 -8.78
CA THR A 125 -12.61 -3.39 -9.03
C THR A 125 -13.01 -3.28 -10.51
N GLN A 126 -12.09 -2.97 -11.43
CA GLN A 126 -12.40 -2.79 -12.87
C GLN A 126 -11.68 -3.79 -13.79
N GLU A 127 -10.97 -4.76 -13.23
CA GLU A 127 -10.31 -5.81 -14.00
C GLU A 127 -10.80 -7.17 -13.52
N THR A 128 -11.05 -8.06 -14.46
CA THR A 128 -11.39 -9.46 -14.23
C THR A 128 -10.25 -10.30 -14.80
N GLN A 129 -9.19 -10.46 -14.00
CA GLN A 129 -8.09 -11.39 -14.29
C GLN A 129 -8.28 -12.65 -13.44
N PRO A 130 -7.94 -13.85 -13.97
CA PRO A 130 -8.00 -15.07 -13.19
C PRO A 130 -6.77 -15.21 -12.27
N GLY A 131 -7.02 -15.28 -10.96
CA GLY A 131 -6.21 -16.05 -9.99
C GLY A 131 -4.75 -15.65 -9.72
N MET A 132 -4.26 -14.51 -10.22
CA MET A 132 -2.88 -14.11 -10.04
C MET A 132 -2.57 -13.73 -8.58
N GLY A 133 -1.50 -14.31 -8.01
CA GLY A 133 -1.05 -14.01 -6.65
C GLY A 133 -0.42 -12.61 -6.50
N ILE A 134 -0.27 -12.11 -5.27
CA ILE A 134 0.29 -10.77 -5.01
C ILE A 134 1.74 -10.65 -5.49
N THR A 135 2.56 -11.69 -5.33
CA THR A 135 3.94 -11.68 -5.83
C THR A 135 4.01 -11.65 -7.34
N GLU A 136 3.17 -12.41 -8.02
CA GLU A 136 3.07 -12.38 -9.47
C GLU A 136 2.63 -11.00 -9.93
N LEU A 137 1.62 -10.39 -9.30
CA LEU A 137 1.18 -9.04 -9.60
C LEU A 137 2.26 -7.98 -9.35
N LEU A 138 2.98 -8.06 -8.22
CA LEU A 138 4.06 -7.15 -7.90
C LEU A 138 5.23 -7.31 -8.88
N ASN A 139 5.61 -8.54 -9.21
CA ASN A 139 6.67 -8.83 -10.17
C ASN A 139 6.28 -8.40 -11.59
N ASP A 140 5.06 -8.69 -12.04
CA ASP A 140 4.54 -8.26 -13.34
C ASP A 140 4.44 -6.75 -13.43
N THR A 141 3.97 -6.08 -12.38
CA THR A 141 3.93 -4.62 -12.32
C THR A 141 5.34 -4.04 -12.36
N LEU A 142 6.31 -4.65 -11.65
CA LEU A 142 7.71 -4.24 -11.70
C LEU A 142 8.33 -4.44 -13.08
N ILE A 143 8.09 -5.59 -13.70
CA ILE A 143 8.54 -5.87 -15.07
C ILE A 143 7.90 -4.88 -16.03
N ALA A 144 6.61 -4.60 -15.93
CA ALA A 144 5.92 -3.63 -16.77
C ALA A 144 6.48 -2.22 -16.57
N ILE A 145 6.79 -1.81 -15.33
CA ILE A 145 7.49 -0.56 -15.03
C ILE A 145 8.88 -0.60 -15.68
N VAL A 146 9.72 -1.57 -15.39
CA VAL A 146 11.08 -1.68 -15.96
C VAL A 146 11.07 -1.70 -17.50
N LEU A 147 10.13 -2.42 -18.12
CA LEU A 147 9.95 -2.47 -19.56
C LEU A 147 9.47 -1.13 -20.12
N ARG A 148 8.54 -0.45 -19.45
CA ARG A 148 8.12 0.92 -19.80
C ARG A 148 9.30 1.88 -19.72
N TRP A 149 10.10 1.81 -18.66
CA TRP A 149 11.34 2.56 -18.50
C TRP A 149 12.37 2.21 -19.59
N ARG A 150 12.52 0.93 -19.97
CA ARG A 150 13.41 0.49 -21.08
C ARG A 150 12.93 0.95 -22.46
N ARG A 151 11.61 0.93 -22.73
CA ARG A 151 11.05 1.45 -23.99
C ARG A 151 11.28 2.95 -24.12
N LEU A 152 11.12 3.69 -23.02
CA LEU A 152 11.45 5.12 -22.98
C LEU A 152 12.95 5.39 -23.17
N LYS A 153 13.82 4.42 -22.82
CA LYS A 153 15.28 4.48 -23.07
C LYS A 153 15.70 4.09 -24.49
N LYS A 154 14.81 3.80 -25.45
CA LYS A 154 15.19 3.42 -26.84
C LYS A 154 15.94 4.52 -27.64
N GLY A 155 16.32 5.64 -27.02
CA GLY A 155 17.22 6.65 -27.59
C GLY A 155 18.57 6.83 -26.87
N VAL A 156 18.91 6.05 -25.83
CA VAL A 156 20.10 6.33 -24.98
C VAL A 156 20.95 5.07 -24.76
N ARG A 157 22.27 5.19 -25.02
CA ARG A 157 23.27 4.12 -24.81
C ARG A 157 23.37 3.75 -23.32
N PRO A 158 23.57 2.47 -22.97
CA PRO A 158 23.64 2.04 -21.58
C PRO A 158 24.95 2.52 -20.93
N THR A 159 24.88 3.13 -19.75
CA THR A 159 26.05 3.36 -18.89
C THR A 159 25.70 2.96 -17.45
N SER A 160 26.56 2.08 -16.90
CA SER A 160 26.65 1.51 -15.55
C SER A 160 25.34 1.23 -14.80
N GLN A 161 25.02 -0.06 -14.73
CA GLN A 161 23.92 -0.68 -13.99
C GLN A 161 24.09 -0.47 -12.48
N THR A 162 23.06 0.02 -11.80
CA THR A 162 22.74 -0.48 -10.46
C THR A 162 21.71 -1.57 -10.70
N GLU A 163 22.12 -2.83 -10.65
CA GLU A 163 21.21 -3.96 -10.72
C GLU A 163 20.23 -3.87 -9.55
N ILE A 164 18.96 -3.59 -9.85
CA ILE A 164 17.87 -3.94 -8.94
C ILE A 164 17.67 -5.44 -9.18
N LYS A 165 18.22 -6.27 -8.28
CA LYS A 165 18.01 -7.71 -8.34
C LYS A 165 16.52 -8.00 -8.22
N PRO A 166 15.96 -8.92 -9.05
CA PRO A 166 14.63 -9.49 -8.82
C PRO A 166 14.54 -9.99 -7.38
N LEU A 167 13.37 -9.84 -6.77
CA LEU A 167 13.12 -10.35 -5.41
C LEU A 167 13.19 -11.88 -5.47
N ASP A 168 14.35 -12.46 -5.13
CA ASP A 168 14.57 -13.91 -5.13
C ASP A 168 13.70 -14.56 -4.05
N LEU A 169 12.59 -15.14 -4.49
CA LEU A 169 11.47 -15.63 -3.67
C LEU A 169 11.36 -17.17 -3.68
N SER A 170 12.48 -17.88 -3.78
CA SER A 170 12.48 -19.34 -4.00
C SER A 170 12.52 -20.20 -2.73
N SER A 171 12.43 -19.64 -1.52
CA SER A 171 12.39 -20.45 -0.28
C SER A 171 10.96 -20.85 0.10
N ALA A 172 10.80 -22.05 0.67
CA ALA A 172 9.50 -22.60 1.07
C ALA A 172 8.82 -21.79 2.20
N GLU A 173 9.58 -21.04 2.98
CA GLU A 173 9.08 -20.17 4.06
C GLU A 173 8.36 -18.93 3.52
N THR A 174 8.81 -18.37 2.39
CA THR A 174 8.14 -17.24 1.72
C THR A 174 6.81 -17.59 1.05
N LYS A 175 6.51 -18.87 0.84
CA LYS A 175 5.22 -19.30 0.29
C LYS A 175 4.10 -19.23 1.35
N ASN A 176 4.37 -19.68 2.57
CA ASN A 176 3.39 -19.68 3.66
C ASN A 176 3.03 -18.27 4.18
N ALA A 177 4.02 -17.36 4.27
CA ALA A 177 3.78 -15.98 4.71
C ALA A 177 2.93 -15.18 3.70
N LEU A 178 2.92 -15.60 2.44
CA LEU A 178 2.26 -14.88 1.36
C LEU A 178 0.85 -15.39 1.06
N GLU A 179 0.54 -16.65 1.40
CA GLU A 179 -0.83 -17.20 1.32
C GLU A 179 -1.84 -16.47 2.20
N GLU A 180 -1.37 -15.71 3.20
CA GLU A 180 -2.20 -14.88 4.06
C GLU A 180 -2.74 -13.61 3.37
N HIS A 181 -2.05 -13.15 2.31
CA HIS A 181 -2.44 -11.97 1.59
C HIS A 181 -3.39 -12.31 0.44
N GLU A 182 -4.58 -11.69 0.41
CA GLU A 182 -5.66 -12.05 -0.50
C GLU A 182 -5.79 -11.04 -1.65
N VAL A 183 -6.02 -11.51 -2.88
CA VAL A 183 -6.38 -10.66 -4.04
C VAL A 183 -7.74 -11.03 -4.57
N HIS A 184 -8.58 -10.02 -4.75
CA HIS A 184 -9.94 -10.14 -5.23
C HIS A 184 -10.10 -9.30 -6.50
N PHE A 185 -10.39 -9.95 -7.64
CA PHE A 185 -10.64 -9.30 -8.92
C PHE A 185 -12.14 -9.19 -9.21
N GLY A 186 -12.54 -8.12 -9.90
CA GLY A 186 -13.91 -7.92 -10.38
C GLY A 186 -14.95 -7.61 -9.30
N GLY A 187 -14.55 -7.54 -8.03
CA GLY A 187 -15.43 -7.34 -6.87
C GLY A 187 -15.10 -6.08 -6.09
N ARG A 188 -16.12 -5.48 -5.46
CA ARG A 188 -15.94 -4.48 -4.40
C ARG A 188 -15.91 -5.18 -3.03
N PRO A 189 -15.17 -4.65 -2.05
CA PRO A 189 -15.18 -5.20 -0.70
C PRO A 189 -16.56 -5.07 -0.06
N ASN A 190 -17.04 -6.15 0.56
CA ASN A 190 -18.16 -6.08 1.51
C ASN A 190 -17.60 -5.74 2.89
N PHE A 191 -17.66 -4.46 3.26
CA PHE A 191 -17.11 -4.01 4.54
C PHE A 191 -17.82 -4.61 5.76
N LYS A 192 -19.10 -4.98 5.64
CA LYS A 192 -19.81 -5.67 6.73
C LYS A 192 -19.15 -7.01 7.05
N ASP A 193 -18.92 -7.81 6.02
CA ASP A 193 -18.30 -9.13 6.17
C ASP A 193 -16.84 -9.01 6.61
N ILE A 194 -16.10 -8.03 6.05
CA ILE A 194 -14.70 -7.78 6.41
C ILE A 194 -14.59 -7.37 7.88
N LEU A 195 -15.38 -6.39 8.33
CA LEU A 195 -15.35 -5.93 9.72
C LEU A 195 -15.83 -7.01 10.68
N GLY A 196 -16.90 -7.73 10.35
CA GLY A 196 -17.39 -8.85 11.16
C GLY A 196 -16.35 -9.96 11.31
N LYS A 197 -15.70 -10.36 10.20
CA LYS A 197 -14.60 -11.33 10.23
C LYS A 197 -13.42 -10.83 11.05
N PHE A 198 -12.99 -9.58 10.83
CA PHE A 198 -11.89 -8.98 11.56
C PHE A 198 -12.18 -8.95 13.06
N LYS A 199 -13.35 -8.47 13.48
CA LYS A 199 -13.79 -8.42 14.88
C LYS A 199 -13.80 -9.80 15.54
N ASN A 200 -14.33 -10.81 14.86
CA ASN A 200 -14.37 -12.19 15.36
C ASN A 200 -12.96 -12.76 15.57
N GLU A 201 -12.03 -12.45 14.67
CA GLU A 201 -10.61 -12.83 14.77
C GLU A 201 -9.87 -12.07 15.90
N THR A 202 -10.44 -10.99 16.42
CA THR A 202 -9.76 -10.09 17.38
C THR A 202 -10.10 -10.40 18.86
N SER A 203 -10.86 -11.44 19.17
CA SER A 203 -11.13 -11.92 20.56
C SER A 203 -11.46 -10.84 21.62
N GLY A 204 -12.08 -9.72 21.23
CA GLY A 204 -12.52 -8.66 22.15
C GLY A 204 -11.52 -7.53 22.43
N SER A 205 -10.38 -7.46 21.73
CA SER A 205 -9.42 -6.35 21.87
C SER A 205 -9.96 -5.03 21.29
N ASN A 206 -9.35 -3.91 21.67
CA ASN A 206 -9.73 -2.59 21.15
C ASN A 206 -9.38 -2.50 19.66
N VAL A 207 -10.39 -2.34 18.80
CA VAL A 207 -10.23 -2.24 17.34
C VAL A 207 -10.27 -0.78 16.87
N GLY A 208 -9.24 -0.36 16.15
CA GLY A 208 -9.21 0.92 15.44
C GLY A 208 -9.48 0.74 13.95
N VAL A 209 -10.37 1.55 13.37
CA VAL A 209 -10.62 1.57 11.92
C VAL A 209 -10.15 2.90 11.34
N LEU A 210 -9.25 2.86 10.36
CA LEU A 210 -8.78 4.04 9.64
C LEU A 210 -9.17 3.95 8.17
N VAL A 211 -9.67 5.04 7.60
CA VAL A 211 -10.15 5.06 6.21
C VAL A 211 -9.60 6.25 5.46
N CYS A 212 -9.04 6.01 4.28
CA CYS A 212 -8.62 7.05 3.35
C CYS A 212 -8.99 6.66 1.91
N GLY A 213 -9.91 7.41 1.29
CA GLY A 213 -10.34 7.13 -0.07
C GLY A 213 -11.61 7.92 -0.46
N PRO A 214 -12.30 7.49 -1.54
CA PRO A 214 -13.51 8.15 -2.03
C PRO A 214 -14.62 8.25 -0.97
N GLU A 215 -15.45 9.28 -1.04
CA GLU A 215 -16.51 9.53 -0.04
C GLU A 215 -17.43 8.34 0.14
N SER A 216 -17.92 7.76 -0.95
CA SER A 216 -18.79 6.59 -0.90
C SER A 216 -18.16 5.37 -0.22
N MET A 217 -16.83 5.23 -0.29
CA MET A 217 -16.11 4.18 0.43
C MET A 217 -16.04 4.50 1.93
N LYS A 218 -15.75 5.76 2.29
CA LYS A 218 -15.72 6.21 3.69
C LYS A 218 -17.07 6.05 4.37
N GLU A 219 -18.15 6.46 3.71
CA GLU A 219 -19.53 6.30 4.18
C GLU A 219 -19.89 4.82 4.37
N SER A 220 -19.52 3.96 3.41
CA SER A 220 -19.79 2.52 3.51
C SER A 220 -19.06 1.86 4.68
N VAL A 221 -17.80 2.23 4.92
CA VAL A 221 -17.04 1.74 6.08
C VAL A 221 -17.63 2.28 7.38
N ALA A 222 -18.00 3.56 7.43
CA ALA A 222 -18.62 4.16 8.62
C ALA A 222 -19.95 3.48 8.99
N ALA A 223 -20.80 3.21 8.00
CA ALA A 223 -22.05 2.49 8.20
C ALA A 223 -21.82 1.05 8.71
N ALA A 224 -20.82 0.35 8.16
CA ALA A 224 -20.44 -0.99 8.65
C ALA A 224 -19.93 -0.92 10.11
N CYS A 225 -19.11 0.07 10.45
CA CYS A 225 -18.62 0.27 11.82
C CYS A 225 -19.77 0.50 12.82
N GLN A 226 -20.76 1.30 12.44
CA GLN A 226 -21.93 1.58 13.29
C GLN A 226 -22.73 0.32 13.58
N GLN A 227 -23.05 -0.46 12.53
CA GLN A 227 -23.78 -1.74 12.67
C GLN A 227 -23.05 -2.73 13.59
N GLU A 228 -21.73 -2.88 13.41
CA GLU A 228 -20.92 -3.80 14.22
C GLU A 228 -20.73 -3.33 15.67
N SER A 229 -20.78 -2.01 15.90
CA SER A 229 -20.70 -1.43 17.25
C SER A 229 -22.02 -1.59 18.01
N GLU A 230 -23.16 -1.41 17.34
CA GLU A 230 -24.49 -1.55 17.93
C GLU A 230 -24.81 -3.01 18.30
N CYS A 231 -24.39 -3.96 17.48
CA CYS A 231 -24.55 -5.40 17.75
C CYS A 231 -23.86 -5.85 19.05
N SER A 232 -22.79 -5.17 19.46
CA SER A 232 -22.04 -5.46 20.70
C SER A 232 -22.74 -4.98 21.97
N LYS A 233 -23.73 -4.08 21.87
CA LYS A 233 -24.46 -3.56 23.03
C LYS A 233 -25.70 -4.38 23.40
N LEU A 234 -26.06 -5.35 22.55
CA LEU A 234 -27.26 -6.17 22.65
C LEU A 234 -26.97 -7.63 23.07
N SER A 235 -25.69 -8.00 23.21
CA SER A 235 -25.22 -9.29 23.75
C SER A 235 -24.71 -9.12 25.17
#